data_AF-A0A961FBN4-F1
#
_entry.id   AF-A0A961FBN4-F1
#
_cell.length_a   1.000
_cell.length_b   1.000
_cell.length_c   1.000
_cell.angle_alpha   90.00
_cell.angle_beta   90.00
_cell.angle_gamma   90.00
#
_symmetry.space_group_name_H-M   'P 1'
#
loop_
_entity.id
_entity.type
_entity.pdbx_description
1 polymer ?
#
loop_
_entity_poly.entity_id
_entity_poly.type
_entity_poly.pdbx_seq_one_letter_code
_entity_poly.pdbx_strand_id
1 'polypeptide(L)' 'EGKVNAYFDQVCLCRQKFIKDDSMTIDQLVERRAKELGHPLRVAYFLRLQVGEGAVQ' A
#
# COMPACT_ATOMS: atom_id res chain seq x y z
N GLU A 1 3.54 1.04 -21.87
CA GLU A 1 4.03 0.96 -20.48
C GLU A 1 3.24 1.80 -19.48
N GLY A 2 2.80 3.02 -19.80
CA GLY A 2 2.06 3.87 -18.84
C GLY A 2 0.80 3.26 -18.21
N LYS A 3 -0.02 2.53 -18.99
CA LYS A 3 -1.23 1.85 -18.46
C LYS A 3 -0.91 0.74 -17.46
N VAL A 4 0.22 0.05 -17.65
CA VAL A 4 0.67 -1.02 -16.76
C VAL A 4 1.19 -0.43 -15.45
N ASN A 5 1.95 0.67 -15.53
CA ASN A 5 2.41 1.38 -14.33
C ASN A 5 1.23 1.92 -13.50
N ALA A 6 0.25 2.54 -14.15
CA ALA A 6 -0.95 3.04 -13.47
C ALA A 6 -1.74 1.92 -12.77
N TYR A 7 -1.79 0.72 -13.36
CA TYR A 7 -2.41 -0.45 -12.72
C TYR A 7 -1.65 -0.84 -11.44
N PHE A 8 -0.31 -0.90 -11.49
CA PHE A 8 0.48 -1.21 -10.30
C PHE A 8 0.34 -0.17 -9.19
N ASP A 9 0.18 1.12 -9.54
CA ASP A 9 -0.04 2.19 -8.55
C ASP A 9 -1.42 2.07 -7.85
N GLN A 10 -2.39 1.45 -8.52
CA GLN A 10 -3.72 1.21 -7.97
C GLN A 10 -3.82 -0.10 -7.18
N VAL A 11 -3.06 -1.13 -7.54
CA VAL A 11 -3.22 -2.49 -6.99
C VAL A 11 -2.17 -2.84 -5.93
N CYS A 12 -0.95 -2.34 -6.04
CA CYS A 12 0.10 -2.64 -5.06
C CYS A 12 -0.01 -1.72 -3.85
N LEU A 13 -0.32 -2.26 -2.67
CA LEU A 13 -0.45 -1.51 -1.41
C LEU A 13 0.68 -0.51 -1.18
N CYS A 14 1.93 -0.95 -1.39
CA CYS A 14 3.15 -0.15 -1.27
C CYS A 14 3.17 1.13 -2.13
N ARG A 15 2.58 1.08 -3.33
CA ARG A 15 2.55 2.18 -4.29
C ARG A 15 1.32 3.07 -4.15
N GLN A 16 0.29 2.59 -3.46
CA GLN A 16 -0.91 3.36 -3.21
C GLN A 16 -0.62 4.61 -2.38
N LYS A 17 -1.40 5.66 -2.63
CA LYS A 17 -1.44 6.88 -1.82
C LYS A 17 -1.92 6.56 -0.41
N PHE A 18 -1.33 7.21 0.59
CA PHE A 18 -1.75 7.03 1.97
C PHE A 18 -3.05 7.79 2.25
N ILE A 19 -4.09 7.08 2.70
CA ILE A 19 -5.46 7.63 2.90
C ILE A 19 -5.52 8.86 3.84
N LYS A 20 -4.56 8.99 4.78
CA LYS A 20 -4.53 10.16 5.70
C LYS A 20 -3.68 11.32 5.17
N ASP A 21 -2.85 11.08 4.16
CA ASP A 21 -1.98 12.07 3.56
C ASP A 21 -1.63 11.66 2.12
N ASP A 22 -2.43 12.19 1.18
CA ASP A 22 -2.31 11.90 -0.25
C ASP A 22 -1.03 12.46 -0.89
N SER A 23 -0.16 13.14 -0.13
CA SER A 23 1.14 13.60 -0.61
C SER A 23 2.17 12.46 -0.70
N MET A 24 1.95 11.35 0.02
CA MET A 24 2.91 10.25 0.10
C MET A 24 2.30 8.88 -0.20
N THR A 25 3.15 7.94 -0.60
CA THR A 25 2.78 6.53 -0.74
C THR A 25 2.95 5.77 0.58
N ILE A 26 2.39 4.56 0.66
CA ILE A 26 2.58 3.67 1.81
C ILE A 26 4.07 3.32 2.01
N ASP A 27 4.84 3.10 0.94
CA ASP A 27 6.28 2.86 1.05
C ASP A 27 7.02 4.04 1.69
N GLN A 28 6.72 5.27 1.26
CA GLN A 28 7.32 6.47 1.82
C GLN A 28 6.97 6.65 3.30
N LEU A 29 5.74 6.30 3.69
CA LEU A 29 5.33 6.27 5.09
C LEU A 29 6.14 5.25 5.90
N VAL A 30 6.29 4.03 5.38
CA VAL A 30 7.03 2.94 6.05
C VAL A 30 8.50 3.32 6.20
N GLU A 31 9.12 3.89 5.16
CA GLU A 31 10.50 4.38 5.21
C GLU A 31 10.68 5.52 6.22
N ARG A 32 9.75 6.47 6.27
CA ARG A 32 9.77 7.56 7.25
C ARG A 32 9.73 7.01 8.68
N ARG A 33 8.83 6.05 8.94
CA ARG A 33 8.73 5.39 10.25
C ARG A 33 9.99 4.57 10.57
N ALA A 34 10.57 3.89 9.59
CA ALA A 34 11.84 3.17 9.75
C ALA A 34 12.97 4.10 10.22
N LYS A 35 13.06 5.29 9.61
CA LYS A 35 14.05 6.33 9.98
C LYS A 35 13.80 6.86 11.40
N GLU A 36 12.56 7.14 11.77
CA GLU A 36 12.18 7.59 13.11
C GLU A 36 12.50 6.53 14.19
N LEU A 37 12.38 5.24 13.86
CA LEU A 37 12.65 4.11 14.77
C LEU A 37 14.12 3.67 14.79
N GLY A 38 14.94 4.11 13.83
CA GLY A 38 16.34 3.70 13.69
C GLY A 38 16.54 2.24 13.27
N HIS A 39 15.49 1.56 12.78
CA HIS A 39 15.51 0.15 12.39
C HIS A 39 14.81 -0.06 11.04
N PRO A 40 15.26 -1.01 10.21
CA PRO A 40 14.62 -1.30 8.94
C PRO A 40 13.20 -1.84 9.17
N LEU A 41 12.21 -1.22 8.53
CA LEU A 41 10.80 -1.60 8.57
C LEU A 41 10.32 -1.96 7.18
N ARG A 42 9.50 -3.01 7.06
CA ARG A 42 8.88 -3.43 5.80
C ARG A 42 7.50 -4.03 6.04
N VAL A 43 6.60 -3.88 5.07
CA VAL A 43 5.33 -4.63 5.04
C VAL A 43 5.64 -6.06 4.62
N ALA A 44 5.41 -7.03 5.51
CA ALA A 44 5.65 -8.44 5.20
C ALA A 44 4.43 -9.05 4.48
N TYR A 45 3.26 -8.97 5.11
CA TYR A 45 2.01 -9.52 4.60
C TYR A 45 0.83 -8.69 5.13
N PHE A 46 -0.26 -8.67 4.37
CA PHE A 46 -1.53 -8.12 4.81
C PHE A 46 -2.67 -9.03 4.33
N LEU A 47 -3.79 -9.01 5.05
CA LEU A 47 -5.00 -9.72 4.67
C LEU A 47 -6.16 -8.71 4.70
N ARG A 48 -6.91 -8.65 3.60
CA ARG A 48 -8.15 -7.88 3.50
C ARG A 48 -9.28 -8.89 3.36
N LEU A 49 -10.21 -8.89 4.33
CA LEU A 49 -11.42 -9.70 4.29
C LEU A 49 -12.62 -8.77 4.13
N GLN A 50 -13.48 -9.05 3.17
CA GLN A 50 -14.75 -8.35 3.01
C GLN A 50 -15.92 -9.33 3.08
N VAL A 51 -16.97 -8.98 3.83
CA VAL A 51 -18.19 -9.80 3.89
C VAL A 51 -18.81 -9.86 2.49
N GLY A 52 -19.09 -11.07 2.01
CA GLY A 52 -19.65 -11.31 0.67
C GLY A 52 -18.61 -11.33 -0.46
N GLU A 53 -17.31 -11.29 -0.15
CA GLU A 53 -16.25 -11.43 -1.15
C GLU A 53 -16.34 -12.80 -1.86
N GLY A 54 -16.65 -12.79 -3.15
CA GLY A 54 -16.82 -14.01 -3.95
C GLY A 54 -18.20 -14.68 -3.83
N ALA A 55 -19.16 -14.10 -3.11
CA ALA A 55 -20.54 -14.53 -3.19
C ALA A 55 -21.06 -14.20 -4.60
N VAL A 56 -21.45 -15.22 -5.36
CA VAL A 56 -22.14 -15.06 -6.65
C VAL A 56 -23.44 -14.31 -6.38
N GLN A 57 -23.57 -13.11 -6.95
CA GLN A 57 -24.84 -12.39 -6.99
C GLN A 57 -25.87 -13.13 -7.82
#